data_AF-A0A0Y0UPC0-F1
#
_entry.id   AF-A0A0Y0UPC0-F1
#
_cell.length_a   1.000
_cell.length_b   1.000
_cell.length_c   1.000
_cell.angle_alpha   90.00
_cell.angle_beta   90.00
_cell.angle_gamma   90.00
#
_symmetry.space_group_name_H-M   'P 1'
#
loop_
_entity.id
_entity.type
_entity.pdbx_description
1 polymer ?
#
loop_
_entity_poly.entity_id
_entity_poly.type
_entity_poly.pdbx_seq_one_letter_code
_entity_poly.pdbx_strand_id
1 'polypeptide(L)'
;MSLDSSMSIAEPSMGLAERASQAFARMSVDADVRRGAVTDGINSAAVTNPAQLYEMQMAIANYTLDISLASTLARKAVSTVETLVKAQ
;
A
#
# COMPACT_ATOMS: atom_id res chain seq x y z
N MET A 1 -33.00 -33.54 -20.94
CA MET A 1 -32.98 -32.09 -20.66
C MET A 1 -31.77 -31.83 -19.78
N SER A 2 -30.62 -31.64 -20.40
CA SER A 2 -29.35 -31.34 -19.75
C SER A 2 -29.23 -29.84 -19.64
N LEU A 3 -29.48 -29.32 -18.44
CA LEU A 3 -29.32 -27.89 -18.14
C LEU A 3 -27.82 -27.59 -18.03
N ASP A 4 -27.37 -26.78 -18.98
CA ASP A 4 -26.18 -25.95 -18.90
C ASP A 4 -26.15 -25.24 -17.54
N SER A 5 -25.06 -25.45 -16.78
CA SER A 5 -24.77 -24.69 -15.57
C SER A 5 -23.31 -24.27 -15.59
N SER A 6 -22.90 -23.71 -16.72
CA SER A 6 -21.78 -22.77 -16.78
C SER A 6 -22.24 -21.37 -16.33
N MET A 7 -22.90 -21.28 -15.17
CA MET A 7 -23.14 -20.00 -14.53
C MET A 7 -21.84 -19.59 -13.84
N SER A 8 -20.95 -18.97 -14.62
CA SER A 8 -19.83 -18.19 -14.10
C SER A 8 -20.41 -17.22 -13.07
N ILE A 9 -20.26 -17.54 -11.78
CA ILE A 9 -20.60 -16.63 -10.70
C ILE A 9 -19.70 -15.42 -10.93
N ALA A 10 -20.30 -14.34 -11.44
CA ALA A 10 -19.63 -13.06 -11.54
C ALA A 10 -19.16 -12.72 -10.13
N GLU A 11 -17.84 -12.74 -9.92
CA GLU A 11 -17.26 -12.32 -8.65
C GLU A 11 -17.88 -10.96 -8.29
N PRO A 12 -18.41 -10.79 -7.07
CA PRO A 12 -19.05 -9.54 -6.69
C PRO A 12 -18.03 -8.43 -6.93
N SER A 13 -18.37 -7.50 -7.83
CA SER A 13 -17.47 -6.43 -8.22
C SER A 13 -17.19 -5.58 -6.98
N MET A 14 -16.06 -5.84 -6.34
CA MET A 14 -15.64 -5.19 -5.09
C MET A 14 -15.83 -3.67 -5.23
N GLY A 15 -16.57 -3.06 -4.30
CA GLY A 15 -16.87 -1.63 -4.34
C GLY A 15 -15.60 -0.78 -4.25
N LEU A 16 -15.61 0.44 -4.79
CA LEU A 16 -14.42 1.30 -4.82
C LEU A 16 -13.85 1.57 -3.41
N ALA A 17 -14.71 1.74 -2.41
CA ALA A 17 -14.31 1.93 -1.01
C ALA A 17 -13.58 0.69 -0.45
N GLU A 18 -14.07 -0.50 -0.78
CA GLU A 18 -13.48 -1.76 -0.34
C GLU A 18 -12.14 -2.01 -1.05
N ARG A 19 -12.04 -1.70 -2.35
CA ARG A 19 -10.77 -1.70 -3.09
C ARG A 19 -9.76 -0.72 -2.49
N ALA A 20 -10.19 0.49 -2.15
CA ALA A 20 -9.33 1.51 -1.55
C ALA A 20 -8.84 1.08 -0.16
N SER A 21 -9.73 0.54 0.68
CA SER A 21 -9.39 0.02 2.01
C SER A 21 -8.40 -1.15 1.92
N GLN A 22 -8.64 -2.09 0.99
CA GLN A 22 -7.74 -3.23 0.78
C GLN A 22 -6.38 -2.81 0.23
N ALA A 23 -6.35 -1.83 -0.69
CA ALA A 23 -5.11 -1.24 -1.19
C ALA A 23 -4.32 -0.53 -0.07
N PHE A 24 -5.01 0.24 0.78
CA PHE A 24 -4.40 0.89 1.93
C PHE A 24 -3.83 -0.12 2.93
N ALA A 25 -4.61 -1.14 3.30
CA ALA A 25 -4.18 -2.18 4.24
C ALA A 25 -2.95 -2.94 3.73
N ARG A 26 -2.93 -3.31 2.43
CA ARG A 26 -1.77 -3.96 1.81
C ARG A 26 -0.53 -3.07 1.85
N MET A 27 -0.71 -1.80 1.52
CA MET A 27 0.37 -0.82 1.51
C MET A 27 0.91 -0.54 2.92
N SER A 28 0.06 -0.50 3.95
CA SER A 28 0.51 -0.38 5.35
C SER A 28 1.31 -1.59 5.81
N VAL A 29 0.87 -2.81 5.49
CA VAL A 29 1.61 -4.03 5.82
C VAL A 29 2.97 -4.06 5.12
N ASP A 30 3.00 -3.73 3.83
CA ASP A 30 4.23 -3.71 3.04
C ASP A 30 5.21 -2.62 3.52
N ALA A 31 4.68 -1.46 3.94
CA ALA A 31 5.45 -0.41 4.57
C ALA A 31 6.09 -0.87 5.89
N ASP A 32 5.34 -1.55 6.76
CA ASP A 32 5.86 -2.06 8.04
C ASP A 32 6.93 -3.15 7.84
N VAL A 33 6.73 -4.07 6.91
CA VAL A 33 7.72 -5.11 6.57
C VAL A 33 9.03 -4.49 6.09
N ARG A 34 8.96 -3.49 5.19
CA ARG A 34 10.14 -2.79 4.69
C ARG A 34 10.84 -1.97 5.77
N ARG A 35 10.08 -1.32 6.64
CA ARG A 35 10.64 -0.61 7.81
C ARG A 35 11.37 -1.57 8.75
N GLY A 36 10.82 -2.76 9.00
CA GLY A 36 11.46 -3.82 9.77
C GLY A 36 12.79 -4.24 9.15
N ALA A 37 12.78 -4.58 7.87
CA ALA A 37 13.98 -5.00 7.14
C ALA A 37 15.11 -3.95 7.16
N VAL A 38 14.77 -2.67 7.01
CA VAL A 38 15.75 -1.58 7.13
C VAL A 38 16.30 -1.48 8.55
N THR A 39 15.43 -1.54 9.56
CA THR A 39 15.83 -1.41 10.97
C THR A 39 16.75 -2.56 11.40
N ASP A 40 16.42 -3.78 10.99
CA ASP A 40 17.23 -4.98 11.26
C ASP A 40 18.58 -4.92 10.55
N GLY A 41 18.61 -4.39 9.32
CA GLY A 41 19.85 -4.15 8.57
C GLY A 41 20.77 -3.16 9.27
N ILE A 42 20.23 -2.02 9.76
CA ILE A 42 20.99 -0.97 10.47
C ILE A 42 21.57 -1.50 11.79
N ASN A 43 20.81 -2.33 12.51
CA ASN A 43 21.23 -2.86 13.80
C ASN A 43 22.24 -4.02 13.70
N SER A 44 22.44 -4.59 12.51
CA SER A 44 23.54 -5.53 12.31
C SER A 44 24.86 -4.77 12.34
N ALA A 45 25.80 -5.18 13.19
CA ALA A 45 27.11 -4.54 13.37
C ALA A 45 28.04 -4.57 12.12
N ALA A 46 27.49 -4.88 10.94
CA ALA A 46 28.20 -5.14 9.69
C ALA A 46 28.00 -4.08 8.60
N VAL A 47 27.27 -2.98 8.86
CA VAL A 47 27.02 -1.94 7.86
C VAL A 47 28.24 -1.02 7.69
N THR A 48 29.33 -1.57 7.16
CA THR A 48 30.56 -0.85 6.79
C THR A 48 30.85 -0.93 5.29
N ASN A 49 30.10 -1.75 4.55
CA ASN A 49 30.23 -1.89 3.11
C ASN A 49 29.41 -0.81 2.37
N PRO A 50 30.04 0.07 1.56
CA PRO A 50 29.36 1.10 0.79
C PRO A 50 28.24 0.59 -0.13
N ALA A 51 28.39 -0.60 -0.70
CA ALA A 51 27.36 -1.18 -1.56
C ALA A 51 26.09 -1.55 -0.76
N GLN A 52 26.26 -2.11 0.43
CA GLN A 52 25.13 -2.46 1.31
C GLN A 52 24.45 -1.21 1.86
N LEU A 53 25.22 -0.16 2.18
CA LEU A 53 24.70 1.15 2.56
C LEU A 53 23.85 1.77 1.44
N TYR A 54 24.28 1.65 0.19
CA TYR A 54 23.53 2.15 -0.97
C TYR A 54 22.18 1.43 -1.14
N GLU A 55 22.17 0.10 -1.04
CA GLU A 55 20.94 -0.69 -1.10
C GLU A 55 19.97 -0.32 0.03
N MET A 56 20.48 -0.14 1.25
CA MET A 56 19.68 0.32 2.38
C MET A 56 19.13 1.73 2.18
N GLN A 57 19.94 2.66 1.65
CA GLN A 57 19.50 4.00 1.32
C GLN A 57 18.40 3.99 0.25
N MET A 58 18.50 3.11 -0.75
CA MET A 58 17.47 2.94 -1.77
C MET A 58 16.18 2.38 -1.16
N ALA A 59 16.27 1.40 -0.26
CA ALA A 59 15.11 0.87 0.46
C ALA A 59 14.39 1.97 1.30
N ILE A 60 15.16 2.83 1.98
CA ILE A 60 14.62 3.98 2.73
C ILE A 60 13.95 4.99 1.80
N ALA A 61 14.59 5.31 0.66
CA ALA A 61 14.04 6.25 -0.31
C ALA A 61 12.70 5.76 -0.90
N ASN A 62 12.64 4.48 -1.29
CA ASN A 62 11.42 3.86 -1.81
C ASN A 62 10.30 3.84 -0.77
N TYR A 63 10.60 3.48 0.48
CA TYR A 63 9.63 3.55 1.58
C TYR A 63 9.08 4.97 1.77
N THR A 64 9.96 5.97 1.74
CA THR A 64 9.57 7.39 1.92
C THR A 64 8.67 7.88 0.80
N LEU A 65 8.91 7.46 -0.44
CA LEU A 65 8.05 7.76 -1.57
C LEU A 65 6.67 7.14 -1.42
N ASP A 66 6.62 5.85 -1.10
CA ASP A 66 5.35 5.12 -1.00
C ASP A 66 4.46 5.69 0.10
N ILE A 67 5.01 5.96 1.30
CA ILE A 67 4.22 6.52 2.40
C ILE A 67 3.76 7.96 2.13
N SER A 68 4.54 8.74 1.37
CA SER A 68 4.17 10.11 0.99
C SER A 68 3.05 10.11 -0.04
N LEU A 69 3.12 9.22 -1.03
CA LEU A 69 2.09 9.05 -2.05
C LEU A 69 0.78 8.56 -1.41
N ALA A 70 0.87 7.55 -0.57
CA ALA A 70 -0.21 7.02 0.25
C ALA A 70 -0.96 8.11 1.02
N SER A 71 -0.21 8.88 1.82
CA SER A 71 -0.75 9.95 2.66
C SER A 71 -1.41 11.04 1.83
N THR A 72 -0.81 11.35 0.68
CA THR A 72 -1.37 12.31 -0.28
C THR A 72 -2.69 11.82 -0.85
N LEU A 73 -2.75 10.56 -1.30
CA LEU A 73 -3.96 9.98 -1.89
C LEU A 73 -5.09 9.88 -0.86
N ALA A 74 -4.78 9.43 0.36
CA ALA A 74 -5.71 9.38 1.47
C ALA A 74 -6.28 10.78 1.79
N ARG A 75 -5.42 11.79 1.89
CA ARG A 75 -5.84 13.18 2.13
C ARG A 75 -6.73 13.72 1.00
N LYS A 76 -6.42 13.41 -0.26
CA LYS A 76 -7.25 13.80 -1.40
C LYS A 76 -8.61 13.11 -1.38
N ALA A 77 -8.66 11.81 -1.12
CA ALA A 77 -9.91 11.06 -1.01
C ALA A 77 -10.82 11.63 0.10
N VAL A 78 -10.28 11.84 1.30
CA VAL A 78 -11.02 12.45 2.43
C VAL A 78 -11.50 13.86 2.06
N SER A 79 -10.63 14.69 1.46
CA SER A 79 -11.02 16.04 1.02
C SER A 79 -12.16 16.01 0.01
N THR A 80 -12.15 15.09 -0.96
CA THR A 80 -13.23 14.94 -1.94
C THR A 80 -14.53 14.51 -1.26
N VAL A 81 -14.47 13.55 -0.33
CA VAL A 81 -15.65 13.13 0.45
C VAL A 81 -16.22 14.29 1.26
N GLU A 82 -15.38 15.03 1.98
CA GLU A 82 -15.81 16.22 2.74
C GLU A 82 -16.46 17.28 1.84
N THR A 83 -15.88 17.53 0.65
CA THR A 83 -16.46 18.46 -0.31
C THR A 83 -17.85 18.00 -0.76
N LEU A 84 -18.03 16.72 -1.07
CA LEU A 84 -19.33 16.18 -1.49
C LEU A 84 -20.36 16.22 -0.37
N VAL A 85 -19.97 15.90 0.87
CA VAL A 85 -20.86 15.94 2.04
C VAL A 85 -21.30 17.36 2.39
N LYS A 86 -20.38 18.34 2.34
CA LYS A 86 -20.69 19.75 2.64
C LYS A 86 -21.44 20.45 1.51
N ALA A 87 -21.43 19.90 0.30
CA ALA A 87 -22.16 20.42 -0.84
C ALA A 87 -23.64 19.99 -0.89
N GLN A 88 -24.06 19.08 0.00
CA GLN A 88 -25.46 18.73 0.27
C GLN A 88 -26.02 19.59 1.39
#